data_AF-A0A1M5KQW0-F1
#
_entry.id   AF-A0A1M5KQW0-F1
#
_cell.length_a   1.000
_cell.length_b   1.000
_cell.length_c   1.000
_cell.angle_alpha   90.00
_cell.angle_beta   90.00
_cell.angle_gamma   90.00
#
_symmetry.space_group_name_H-M   'P 1'
#
loop_
_entity.id
_entity.type
_entity.pdbx_description
1 polymer ?
#
loop_
_entity_poly.entity_id
_entity_poly.type
_entity_poly.pdbx_seq_one_letter_code
_entity_poly.pdbx_strand_id
1 'polypeptide(L)'
;MSLIKHLLGVLAALVAVFLGSSGIAGAQDKPLICDQQFALCTSANCIPAPGNPKVALCTCDVWDTKGGTIGVASCDAVKPSTDANGWRTVYSYFALTQSYQGKRVMKCAAGTPWAECLNAKCSVDPANPSKAICACETMFQTGEWVTWAGNCNTQSCSKGFLNGTTLAAVSPGIDILTKDLNLKKSPVNYCSPADAR
;
A
#
# COMPACT_ATOMS: atom_id res chain seq x y z
N MET A 1 38.00 0.27 64.71
CA MET A 1 37.39 0.55 63.40
C MET A 1 35.89 0.44 63.52
N SER A 2 35.24 1.58 63.75
CA SER A 2 33.81 1.74 63.98
C SER A 2 33.24 2.46 62.78
N LEU A 3 32.39 1.82 61.97
CA LEU A 3 31.47 2.48 61.02
C LEU A 3 30.49 1.49 60.34
N ILE A 4 30.10 0.41 61.03
CA ILE A 4 28.98 -0.46 60.63
C ILE A 4 27.79 -0.05 61.49
N LYS A 5 27.22 1.14 61.24
CA LYS A 5 26.03 1.59 61.99
C LYS A 5 25.28 2.80 61.43
N HIS A 6 25.28 3.08 60.12
CA HIS A 6 24.35 4.08 59.58
C HIS A 6 23.53 3.53 58.41
N LEU A 7 22.27 3.20 58.75
CA LEU A 7 21.05 3.47 57.98
C LEU A 7 21.07 3.03 56.50
N LEU A 8 20.40 1.96 56.04
CA LEU A 8 19.01 1.59 56.34
C LEU A 8 18.11 2.84 56.47
N GLY A 9 18.01 3.62 55.38
CA GLY A 9 17.19 4.83 55.41
C GLY A 9 17.33 5.79 54.23
N VAL A 10 17.49 5.34 52.98
CA VAL A 10 17.09 6.14 51.81
C VAL A 10 16.50 5.20 50.77
N LEU A 11 15.23 4.87 50.98
CA LEU A 11 14.35 4.35 49.94
C LEU A 11 14.08 5.48 48.93
N ALA A 12 13.99 5.08 47.66
CA ALA A 12 13.14 5.68 46.63
C ALA A 12 13.48 7.10 46.13
N ALA A 13 14.31 7.20 45.09
CA ALA A 13 14.07 8.05 43.91
C ALA A 13 15.21 7.88 42.89
N LEU A 14 14.85 7.55 41.64
CA LEU A 14 15.57 7.62 40.35
C LEU A 14 15.17 6.38 39.52
N VAL A 15 13.92 6.27 39.06
CA VAL A 15 13.38 6.89 37.83
C VAL A 15 14.24 6.64 36.59
N ALA A 16 13.90 5.51 35.95
CA ALA A 16 13.61 5.34 34.52
C ALA A 16 14.53 5.99 33.48
N VAL A 17 15.33 5.18 32.78
CA VAL A 17 15.90 5.55 31.48
C VAL A 17 16.06 4.31 30.56
N PHE A 18 15.25 4.30 29.50
CA PHE A 18 15.32 3.54 28.23
C PHE A 18 15.18 2.01 28.22
N LEU A 19 13.95 1.53 28.42
CA LEU A 19 13.46 0.41 27.61
C LEU A 19 13.20 0.94 26.20
N GLY A 20 14.02 0.49 25.24
CA GLY A 20 13.86 0.80 23.82
C GLY A 20 12.53 0.26 23.31
N SER A 21 11.59 1.17 23.07
CA SER A 21 10.38 0.88 22.30
C SER A 21 10.77 0.83 20.83
N SER A 22 11.18 -0.34 20.35
CA SER A 22 11.11 -0.68 18.94
C SER A 22 9.62 -0.65 18.55
N GLY A 23 9.13 0.53 18.18
CA GLY A 23 7.80 0.74 17.64
C GLY A 23 7.72 0.11 16.26
N ILE A 24 7.55 -1.21 16.21
CA ILE A 24 7.01 -1.87 15.02
C ILE A 24 5.55 -1.40 14.98
N ALA A 25 5.26 -0.45 14.10
CA ALA A 25 3.90 -0.01 13.82
C ALA A 25 3.10 -1.26 13.40
N GLY A 26 2.25 -1.76 14.30
CA GLY A 26 1.38 -2.88 14.01
C GLY A 26 0.42 -2.50 12.90
N ALA A 27 0.46 -3.26 11.79
CA ALA A 27 -0.56 -3.21 10.77
C ALA A 27 -1.94 -3.34 11.44
N GLN A 28 -2.87 -2.45 11.10
CA GLN A 28 -4.20 -2.47 11.70
C GLN A 28 -5.07 -3.47 10.93
N ASP A 29 -5.88 -4.25 11.64
CA ASP A 29 -6.79 -5.24 11.03
C ASP A 29 -7.95 -4.61 10.23
N LYS A 30 -8.08 -3.28 10.25
CA LYS A 30 -9.18 -2.54 9.60
C LYS A 30 -8.64 -1.55 8.58
N PRO A 31 -9.25 -1.46 7.39
CA PRO A 31 -8.92 -0.44 6.42
C PRO A 31 -9.19 0.97 6.99
N LEU A 32 -8.28 1.90 6.69
CA LEU A 32 -8.27 3.28 7.19
C LEU A 32 -8.38 4.26 6.04
N ILE A 33 -9.18 5.31 6.21
CA ILE A 33 -9.30 6.40 5.24
C ILE A 33 -8.29 7.48 5.56
N CYS A 34 -7.49 7.87 4.58
CA CYS A 34 -6.47 8.90 4.74
C CYS A 34 -6.70 10.09 3.79
N ASP A 35 -6.40 11.30 4.30
CA ASP A 35 -6.46 12.56 3.56
C ASP A 35 -5.05 13.15 3.38
N GLN A 36 -4.22 12.46 2.60
CA GLN A 36 -2.85 12.85 2.26
C GLN A 36 -2.43 12.32 0.88
N GLN A 37 -1.56 13.06 0.18
CA GLN A 37 -1.11 12.62 -1.14
C GLN A 37 -0.55 11.19 -1.14
N PHE A 38 -0.83 10.44 -2.19
CA PHE A 38 -0.53 9.01 -2.26
C PHE A 38 -0.14 8.61 -3.69
N ALA A 39 0.37 7.38 -3.84
CA ALA A 39 0.58 6.74 -5.13
C ALA A 39 -0.59 5.81 -5.45
N LEU A 40 -1.20 5.98 -6.63
CA LEU A 40 -2.29 5.17 -7.14
C LEU A 40 -1.74 4.06 -8.04
N CYS A 41 -1.53 2.88 -7.46
CA CYS A 41 -0.92 1.74 -8.15
C CYS A 41 -1.92 0.73 -8.71
N THR A 42 -3.24 0.93 -8.55
CA THR A 42 -4.27 -0.10 -8.81
C THR A 42 -4.18 -0.75 -10.20
N SER A 43 -3.78 -0.01 -11.23
CA SER A 43 -3.54 -0.52 -12.60
C SER A 43 -2.07 -0.41 -13.06
N ALA A 44 -1.12 -0.35 -12.13
CA ALA A 44 0.29 -0.18 -12.43
C ALA A 44 0.90 -1.40 -13.13
N ASN A 45 1.79 -1.10 -14.07
CA ASN A 45 2.78 -2.05 -14.57
C ASN A 45 4.00 -2.03 -13.66
N CYS A 46 4.59 -3.20 -13.46
CA CYS A 46 5.72 -3.43 -12.59
C CYS A 46 6.84 -4.16 -13.32
N ILE A 47 8.02 -4.14 -12.70
CA ILE A 47 9.17 -4.93 -13.09
C ILE A 47 9.79 -5.56 -11.83
N PRO A 48 10.45 -6.72 -11.90
CA PRO A 48 11.17 -7.25 -10.75
C PRO A 48 12.32 -6.30 -10.38
N ALA A 49 12.53 -6.10 -9.08
CA ALA A 49 13.67 -5.32 -8.62
C ALA A 49 14.98 -6.07 -8.94
N PRO A 50 15.99 -5.39 -9.50
CA PRO A 50 17.30 -6.00 -9.75
C PRO A 50 17.90 -6.59 -8.47
N GLY A 51 18.26 -7.86 -8.51
CA GLY A 51 18.91 -8.55 -7.38
C GLY A 51 17.99 -8.89 -6.20
N ASN A 52 16.69 -8.55 -6.24
CA ASN A 52 15.74 -8.94 -5.21
C ASN A 52 14.39 -9.39 -5.81
N PRO A 53 14.18 -10.70 -5.99
CA PRO A 53 12.95 -11.21 -6.59
C PRO A 53 11.72 -11.00 -5.70
N LYS A 54 11.89 -10.70 -4.40
CA LYS A 54 10.77 -10.43 -3.48
C LYS A 54 10.19 -9.02 -3.61
N VAL A 55 10.82 -8.17 -4.40
CA VAL A 55 10.41 -6.78 -4.59
C VAL A 55 10.11 -6.55 -6.06
N ALA A 56 8.99 -5.90 -6.33
CA ALA A 56 8.63 -5.39 -7.63
C ALA A 56 8.65 -3.86 -7.59
N LEU A 57 9.17 -3.24 -8.65
CA LEU A 57 9.15 -1.79 -8.84
C LEU A 57 7.98 -1.45 -9.76
N CYS A 58 6.96 -0.78 -9.22
CA CYS A 58 5.75 -0.43 -9.95
C CYS A 58 5.72 1.08 -10.21
N THR A 59 5.36 1.47 -11.43
CA THR A 59 5.17 2.88 -11.78
C THR A 59 3.72 3.28 -11.53
N CYS A 60 3.52 4.24 -10.64
CA CYS A 60 2.20 4.64 -10.19
C CYS A 60 1.97 6.14 -10.42
N ASP A 61 0.70 6.52 -10.53
CA ASP A 61 0.33 7.94 -10.59
C ASP A 61 0.33 8.53 -9.19
N VAL A 62 0.80 9.76 -9.03
CA VAL A 62 0.72 10.49 -7.77
C VAL A 62 -0.57 11.29 -7.75
N TRP A 63 -1.38 11.10 -6.72
CA TRP A 63 -2.71 11.70 -6.58
C TRP A 63 -2.88 12.34 -5.22
N ASP A 64 -3.65 13.45 -5.21
CA ASP A 64 -4.22 13.98 -3.98
C ASP A 64 -5.49 13.20 -3.62
N THR A 65 -5.89 13.25 -2.36
CA THR A 65 -6.98 12.46 -1.76
C THR A 65 -8.40 12.84 -2.13
N LYS A 66 -8.57 13.67 -3.14
CA LYS A 66 -9.89 13.99 -3.67
C LYS A 66 -10.55 12.69 -4.15
N GLY A 67 -11.59 12.25 -3.43
CA GLY A 67 -12.33 11.02 -3.74
C GLY A 67 -12.02 9.82 -2.84
N GLY A 68 -11.36 10.01 -1.69
CA GLY A 68 -11.20 8.99 -0.66
C GLY A 68 -10.14 7.93 -1.00
N THR A 69 -9.27 7.64 -0.03
CA THR A 69 -8.19 6.66 -0.20
C THR A 69 -8.15 5.72 1.00
N ILE A 70 -7.80 4.46 0.77
CA ILE A 70 -7.69 3.46 1.82
C ILE A 70 -6.30 2.84 1.87
N GLY A 71 -5.78 2.74 3.09
CA GLY A 71 -4.64 1.92 3.47
C GLY A 71 -4.97 0.98 4.63
N VAL A 72 -3.99 0.19 5.07
CA VAL A 72 -4.10 -0.62 6.32
C VAL A 72 -3.04 -0.26 7.37
N ALA A 73 -2.10 0.61 7.00
CA ALA A 73 -1.21 1.28 7.96
C ALA A 73 -1.89 2.55 8.49
N SER A 74 -1.50 3.02 9.68
CA SER A 74 -2.01 4.29 10.20
C SER A 74 -1.56 5.45 9.32
N CYS A 75 -2.44 6.42 9.06
CA CYS A 75 -2.13 7.53 8.16
C CYS A 75 -0.86 8.30 8.57
N ASP A 76 -0.61 8.42 9.88
CA ASP A 76 0.61 9.03 10.42
C ASP A 76 1.89 8.24 10.11
N ALA A 77 1.84 6.91 10.16
CA ALA A 77 3.01 6.06 9.91
C ALA A 77 3.46 6.08 8.44
N VAL A 78 2.55 6.42 7.54
CA VAL A 78 2.78 6.45 6.09
C VAL A 78 2.49 7.83 5.50
N LYS A 79 2.75 8.88 6.29
CA LYS A 79 2.59 10.26 5.88
C LYS A 79 3.63 10.64 4.82
N PRO A 80 3.24 11.39 3.76
CA PRO A 80 4.18 11.94 2.81
C PRO A 80 5.27 12.76 3.49
N SER A 81 6.49 12.64 2.98
CA SER A 81 7.66 13.33 3.54
C SER A 81 8.65 13.71 2.44
N THR A 82 9.53 14.65 2.77
CA THR A 82 10.66 15.04 1.94
C THR A 82 11.91 14.98 2.81
N ASP A 83 12.93 14.27 2.36
CA ASP A 83 14.19 14.19 3.10
C ASP A 83 15.09 15.42 2.88
N ALA A 84 16.23 15.46 3.58
CA ALA A 84 17.18 16.58 3.51
C ALA A 84 17.78 16.80 2.10
N ASN A 85 17.71 15.79 1.24
CA ASN A 85 18.22 15.84 -0.13
C ASN A 85 17.10 16.18 -1.14
N GLY A 86 15.89 16.47 -0.67
CA GLY A 86 14.74 16.80 -1.51
C GLY A 86 14.02 15.57 -2.08
N TRP A 87 14.37 14.34 -1.66
CA TRP A 87 13.66 13.14 -2.11
C TRP A 87 12.32 13.05 -1.44
N ARG A 88 11.28 13.05 -2.26
CA ARG A 88 9.91 13.02 -1.81
C ARG A 88 9.39 11.59 -1.77
N THR A 89 8.89 11.19 -0.61
CA THR A 89 8.28 9.90 -0.34
C THR A 89 6.76 10.08 -0.23
N VAL A 90 6.03 9.20 -0.91
CA VAL A 90 4.60 8.95 -0.71
C VAL A 90 4.38 7.45 -0.51
N TYR A 91 3.15 7.04 -0.22
CA TYR A 91 2.81 5.63 -0.05
C TYR A 91 1.66 5.25 -0.97
N SER A 92 1.65 3.99 -1.40
CA SER A 92 0.63 3.49 -2.31
C SER A 92 -0.66 3.13 -1.58
N TYR A 93 -1.79 3.67 -2.03
CA TYR A 93 -3.12 3.43 -1.46
C TYR A 93 -4.14 3.06 -2.54
N PHE A 94 -5.24 2.44 -2.09
CA PHE A 94 -6.36 2.11 -2.94
C PHE A 94 -7.35 3.28 -3.03
N ALA A 95 -7.81 3.59 -4.23
CA ALA A 95 -8.89 4.54 -4.48
C ALA A 95 -9.75 4.07 -5.67
N LEU A 96 -11.03 4.50 -5.70
CA LEU A 96 -11.97 4.13 -6.76
C LEU A 96 -11.78 4.93 -8.06
N THR A 97 -10.88 5.92 -8.05
CA THR A 97 -10.61 6.85 -9.16
C THR A 97 -10.40 6.16 -10.50
N GLN A 98 -9.59 5.10 -10.57
CA GLN A 98 -9.34 4.40 -11.84
C GLN A 98 -10.58 3.66 -12.36
N SER A 99 -11.50 3.26 -11.48
CA SER A 99 -12.79 2.67 -11.91
C SER A 99 -13.68 3.73 -12.57
N TYR A 100 -13.66 4.98 -12.09
CA TYR A 100 -14.32 6.11 -12.76
C TYR A 100 -13.69 6.46 -14.12
N GLN A 101 -12.39 6.18 -14.28
CA GLN A 101 -11.68 6.33 -15.56
C GLN A 101 -11.93 5.16 -16.53
N GLY A 102 -12.86 4.26 -16.21
CA GLY A 102 -13.24 3.14 -17.06
C GLY A 102 -12.30 1.93 -16.96
N LYS A 103 -11.35 1.91 -16.02
CA LYS A 103 -10.59 0.70 -15.73
C LYS A 103 -11.52 -0.35 -15.12
N ARG A 104 -11.36 -1.59 -15.59
CA ARG A 104 -12.19 -2.72 -15.19
C ARG A 104 -11.32 -3.76 -14.49
N VAL A 105 -11.92 -4.43 -13.52
CA VAL A 105 -11.29 -5.50 -12.77
C VAL A 105 -11.21 -6.75 -13.66
N MET A 106 -10.00 -7.20 -13.90
CA MET A 106 -9.70 -8.45 -14.55
C MET A 106 -9.31 -9.49 -13.50
N LYS A 107 -9.83 -10.71 -13.66
CA LYS A 107 -9.38 -11.87 -12.87
C LYS A 107 -8.21 -12.53 -13.59
N CYS A 108 -7.17 -12.85 -12.83
CA CYS A 108 -6.01 -13.59 -13.27
C CYS A 108 -5.95 -14.93 -12.53
N ALA A 109 -5.59 -15.99 -13.25
CA ALA A 109 -5.39 -17.32 -12.68
C ALA A 109 -4.17 -17.34 -11.75
N ALA A 110 -4.13 -18.34 -10.87
CA ALA A 110 -2.91 -18.69 -10.17
C ALA A 110 -1.81 -19.10 -11.16
N GLY A 111 -0.54 -19.00 -10.76
CA GLY A 111 0.57 -19.49 -11.58
C GLY A 111 1.54 -18.43 -12.10
N THR A 112 1.25 -17.14 -11.95
CA THR A 112 2.19 -16.06 -12.31
C THR A 112 2.40 -15.12 -11.12
N PRO A 113 3.65 -14.68 -10.83
CA PRO A 113 3.88 -13.68 -9.79
C PRO A 113 3.24 -12.33 -10.14
N TRP A 114 2.75 -11.63 -9.13
CA TRP A 114 2.18 -10.28 -9.22
C TRP A 114 2.67 -9.43 -8.06
N ALA A 115 2.48 -8.11 -8.13
CA ALA A 115 2.96 -7.17 -7.11
C ALA A 115 1.81 -6.68 -6.22
N GLU A 116 1.97 -6.73 -4.90
CA GLU A 116 1.03 -6.12 -3.95
C GLU A 116 1.62 -4.80 -3.45
N CYS A 117 1.01 -3.69 -3.89
CA CYS A 117 1.50 -2.34 -3.58
C CYS A 117 0.76 -1.67 -2.42
N LEU A 118 -0.24 -2.28 -1.78
CA LEU A 118 -0.97 -1.60 -0.70
C LEU A 118 -0.01 -1.21 0.46
N ASN A 119 0.01 0.08 0.80
CA ASN A 119 0.94 0.74 1.72
C ASN A 119 2.44 0.66 1.35
N ALA A 120 2.79 0.26 0.13
CA ALA A 120 4.17 0.25 -0.31
C ALA A 120 4.77 1.67 -0.26
N LYS A 121 6.03 1.77 0.16
CA LYS A 121 6.79 3.03 0.11
C LYS A 121 7.12 3.37 -1.34
N CYS A 122 6.92 4.63 -1.71
CA CYS A 122 7.13 5.11 -3.06
C CYS A 122 8.01 6.36 -3.09
N SER A 123 8.91 6.42 -4.06
CA SER A 123 9.70 7.61 -4.35
C SER A 123 9.07 8.36 -5.52
N VAL A 124 8.72 9.62 -5.30
CA VAL A 124 8.20 10.50 -6.36
C VAL A 124 9.32 10.82 -7.34
N ASP A 125 9.03 10.74 -8.63
CA ASP A 125 9.98 11.08 -9.68
C ASP A 125 10.25 12.59 -9.66
N PRO A 126 11.50 13.05 -9.42
CA PRO A 126 11.82 14.47 -9.38
C PRO A 126 11.67 15.14 -10.76
N ALA A 127 11.79 14.40 -11.85
CA ALA A 127 11.57 14.90 -13.21
C ALA A 127 10.09 14.93 -13.59
N ASN A 128 9.26 14.10 -12.94
CA ASN A 128 7.82 14.06 -13.16
C ASN A 128 7.06 13.81 -11.85
N PRO A 129 6.71 14.88 -11.09
CA PRO A 129 6.04 14.76 -9.80
C PRO A 129 4.66 14.10 -9.83
N SER A 130 4.07 13.89 -11.01
CA SER A 130 2.84 13.12 -11.19
C SER A 130 3.05 11.60 -11.19
N LYS A 131 4.29 11.14 -11.08
CA LYS A 131 4.69 9.73 -11.08
C LYS A 131 5.51 9.38 -9.85
N ALA A 132 5.38 8.14 -9.41
CA ALA A 132 6.22 7.57 -8.38
C ALA A 132 6.59 6.12 -8.71
N ILE A 133 7.75 5.68 -8.21
CA ILE A 133 8.16 4.29 -8.23
C ILE A 133 7.95 3.72 -6.83
N CYS A 134 7.12 2.69 -6.74
CA CYS A 134 6.81 2.00 -5.49
C CYS A 134 7.57 0.68 -5.41
N ALA A 135 8.14 0.39 -4.24
CA ALA A 135 8.76 -0.91 -3.94
C ALA A 135 7.71 -1.82 -3.30
N CYS A 136 7.09 -2.66 -4.12
CA CYS A 136 5.96 -3.51 -3.75
C CYS A 136 6.41 -4.94 -3.45
N GLU A 137 5.66 -5.66 -2.62
CA GLU A 137 5.95 -7.06 -2.34
C GLU A 137 5.61 -7.91 -3.57
N THR A 138 6.52 -8.82 -3.93
CA THR A 138 6.24 -9.81 -4.97
C THR A 138 5.51 -11.00 -4.36
N MET A 139 4.31 -11.24 -4.88
CA MET A 139 3.46 -12.34 -4.49
C MET A 139 3.74 -13.54 -5.39
N PHE A 140 4.44 -14.52 -4.83
CA PHE A 140 4.69 -15.80 -5.49
C PHE A 140 3.50 -16.73 -5.23
N GLN A 141 2.58 -16.78 -6.19
CA GLN A 141 1.52 -17.79 -6.32
C GLN A 141 0.85 -18.29 -5.01
N THR A 142 -0.23 -17.62 -4.57
CA THR A 142 -1.08 -18.11 -3.47
C THR A 142 -2.54 -18.39 -3.86
N GLY A 143 -2.99 -18.00 -5.06
CA GLY A 143 -4.36 -18.24 -5.53
C GLY A 143 -4.73 -17.38 -6.75
N GLU A 144 -6.01 -17.39 -7.12
CA GLU A 144 -6.56 -16.39 -8.05
C GLU A 144 -6.37 -14.97 -7.51
N TRP A 145 -6.15 -14.01 -8.40
CA TRP A 145 -5.96 -12.61 -8.04
C TRP A 145 -6.69 -11.70 -9.02
N VAL A 146 -6.82 -10.44 -8.65
CA VAL A 146 -7.53 -9.42 -9.42
C VAL A 146 -6.63 -8.21 -9.65
N THR A 147 -6.84 -7.54 -10.77
CA THR A 147 -6.12 -6.32 -11.14
C THR A 147 -6.99 -5.38 -11.97
N TRP A 148 -6.71 -4.07 -11.91
CA TRP A 148 -7.30 -3.09 -12.83
C TRP A 148 -6.42 -2.85 -14.07
N ALA A 149 -5.24 -3.50 -14.13
CA ALA A 149 -4.34 -3.45 -15.27
C ALA A 149 -4.78 -4.37 -16.41
N GLY A 150 -4.04 -4.38 -17.51
CA GLY A 150 -4.25 -5.29 -18.64
C GLY A 150 -5.47 -4.97 -19.53
N ASN A 151 -6.33 -4.02 -19.16
CA ASN A 151 -7.49 -3.60 -19.97
C ASN A 151 -8.36 -4.78 -20.46
N CYS A 152 -8.60 -5.76 -19.59
CA CYS A 152 -9.32 -7.02 -19.87
C CYS A 152 -8.61 -8.01 -20.83
N ASN A 153 -7.37 -7.76 -21.23
CA ASN A 153 -6.54 -8.77 -21.89
C ASN A 153 -5.89 -9.68 -20.84
N THR A 154 -6.45 -10.87 -20.66
CA THR A 154 -6.00 -11.84 -19.65
C THR A 154 -4.61 -12.42 -19.96
N GLN A 155 -4.13 -12.34 -21.20
CA GLN A 155 -2.75 -12.67 -21.52
C GLN A 155 -1.75 -11.74 -20.85
N SER A 156 -2.18 -10.54 -20.44
CA SER A 156 -1.34 -9.61 -19.66
C SER A 156 -0.99 -10.17 -18.28
N CYS A 157 -1.81 -11.07 -17.73
CA CYS A 157 -1.54 -11.71 -16.44
C CYS A 157 -0.26 -12.57 -16.48
N SER A 158 0.10 -13.15 -17.63
CA SER A 158 1.28 -14.02 -17.78
C SER A 158 2.46 -13.34 -18.49
N LYS A 159 2.20 -12.32 -19.30
CA LYS A 159 3.22 -11.57 -20.06
C LYS A 159 3.76 -10.36 -19.31
N GLY A 160 2.95 -9.76 -18.44
CA GLY A 160 3.30 -8.58 -17.66
C GLY A 160 3.46 -8.93 -16.18
N PHE A 161 4.28 -8.15 -15.49
CA PHE A 161 4.30 -8.16 -14.04
C PHE A 161 3.43 -6.99 -13.58
N LEU A 162 2.26 -7.27 -13.02
CA LEU A 162 1.23 -6.27 -12.76
C LEU A 162 1.02 -6.09 -11.26
N ASN A 163 0.59 -4.89 -10.86
CA ASN A 163 -0.01 -4.73 -9.53
C ASN A 163 -1.33 -5.49 -9.47
N GLY A 164 -1.58 -6.14 -8.35
CA GLY A 164 -2.78 -6.92 -8.11
C GLY A 164 -3.12 -6.98 -6.64
N THR A 165 -4.14 -7.78 -6.33
CA THR A 165 -4.52 -8.15 -4.97
C THR A 165 -5.47 -9.36 -5.01
N THR A 166 -5.91 -9.88 -3.87
CA THR A 166 -6.94 -10.91 -3.83
C THR A 166 -8.34 -10.30 -3.75
N LEU A 167 -9.36 -11.02 -4.23
CA LEU A 167 -10.75 -10.55 -4.13
C LEU A 167 -11.18 -10.36 -2.68
N ALA A 168 -10.72 -11.23 -1.77
CA ALA A 168 -11.00 -11.15 -0.34
C ALA A 168 -10.37 -9.90 0.30
N ALA A 169 -9.16 -9.52 -0.14
CA ALA A 169 -8.47 -8.34 0.38
C ALA A 169 -9.10 -7.03 -0.10
N VAL A 170 -9.55 -6.95 -1.37
CA VAL A 170 -10.03 -5.68 -1.96
C VAL A 170 -11.51 -5.39 -1.72
N SER A 171 -12.36 -6.41 -1.61
CA SER A 171 -13.82 -6.21 -1.47
C SER A 171 -14.20 -5.31 -0.29
N PRO A 172 -13.64 -5.49 0.92
CA PRO A 172 -13.93 -4.60 2.05
C PRO A 172 -13.54 -3.15 1.77
N GLY A 173 -12.42 -2.91 1.09
CA GLY A 173 -11.97 -1.57 0.72
C GLY A 173 -12.92 -0.89 -0.27
N ILE A 174 -13.46 -1.63 -1.24
CA ILE A 174 -14.47 -1.13 -2.18
C ILE A 174 -15.75 -0.74 -1.42
N ASP A 175 -16.21 -1.57 -0.50
CA ASP A 175 -17.44 -1.32 0.26
C ASP A 175 -17.30 -0.08 1.16
N ILE A 176 -16.16 0.05 1.85
CA ILE A 176 -15.86 1.21 2.70
C ILE A 176 -15.84 2.48 1.85
N LEU A 177 -15.11 2.52 0.73
CA LEU A 177 -15.07 3.71 -0.13
C LEU A 177 -16.43 4.03 -0.75
N THR A 178 -17.19 3.01 -1.14
CA THR A 178 -18.54 3.21 -1.70
C THR A 178 -19.46 3.88 -0.68
N LYS A 179 -19.39 3.45 0.58
CA LYS A 179 -20.16 4.03 1.69
C LYS A 179 -19.67 5.43 2.06
N ASP A 180 -18.36 5.61 2.25
CA ASP A 180 -17.75 6.88 2.68
C ASP A 180 -18.02 8.01 1.68
N LEU A 181 -17.92 7.69 0.39
CA LEU A 181 -18.21 8.63 -0.70
C LEU A 181 -19.72 8.78 -1.00
N ASN A 182 -20.58 8.18 -0.18
CA ASN A 182 -22.04 8.22 -0.32
C ASN A 182 -22.53 7.82 -1.73
N LEU A 183 -21.91 6.80 -2.31
CA LEU A 183 -22.22 6.34 -3.67
C LEU A 183 -23.43 5.40 -3.63
N LYS A 184 -24.37 5.62 -4.54
CA LYS A 184 -25.53 4.73 -4.72
C LYS A 184 -25.14 3.32 -5.20
N LYS A 185 -24.04 3.22 -5.94
CA LYS A 185 -23.48 1.97 -6.46
C LYS A 185 -21.96 2.08 -6.57
N SER A 186 -21.27 0.95 -6.41
CA SER A 186 -19.84 0.89 -6.66
C SER A 186 -19.54 1.20 -8.14
N PRO A 187 -18.51 2.01 -8.44
CA PRO A 187 -18.05 2.28 -9.80
C PRO A 187 -17.19 1.12 -10.36
N VAL A 188 -16.86 0.13 -9.52
CA VAL A 188 -16.06 -1.03 -9.91
C VAL A 188 -16.85 -1.90 -10.89
N ASN A 189 -16.31 -2.06 -12.08
CA ASN A 189 -16.85 -2.95 -13.11
C ASN A 189 -15.84 -4.07 -13.37
N TYR A 190 -16.34 -5.28 -13.62
CA TYR A 190 -15.51 -6.44 -13.94
C TYR A 190 -15.48 -6.66 -15.45
N CYS A 191 -14.36 -7.17 -15.95
CA CYS A 191 -14.27 -7.69 -17.31
C CYS A 191 -15.20 -8.90 -17.45
N SER A 192 -16.00 -8.94 -18.51
CA SER A 192 -16.79 -10.12 -18.84
C SER A 192 -15.94 -11.16 -19.59
N PRO A 193 -16.35 -12.43 -19.66
CA PRO A 193 -15.70 -13.42 -20.52
C PRO A 193 -15.62 -12.98 -22.00
N ALA A 194 -16.59 -12.21 -22.47
CA ALA A 194 -16.61 -11.67 -23.84
C ALA A 194 -15.59 -10.53 -24.05
N ASP A 195 -15.09 -9.92 -22.98
CA ASP A 195 -14.04 -8.89 -23.03
C ASP A 195 -12.63 -9.48 -23.07
N ALA A 196 -12.47 -10.77 -22.75
CA ALA A 196 -11.17 -11.42 -22.73
C ALA A 196 -10.59 -11.46 -24.14
N ARG A 197 -9.52 -10.71 -24.35
CA ARG A 197 -8.72 -10.68 -25.58
C ARG A 197 -7.39 -11.41 -25.38
#